data_AF-A0A918HVT6-F1
#
_entry.id   AF-A0A918HVT6-F1
#
_cell.length_a   1.000
_cell.length_b   1.000
_cell.length_c   1.000
_cell.angle_alpha   90.00
_cell.angle_beta   90.00
_cell.angle_gamma   90.00
#
_symmetry.space_group_name_H-M   'P 1'
#
loop_
_entity.id
_entity.type
_entity.pdbx_description
1 polymer ?
#
loop_
_entity_poly.entity_id
_entity_poly.type
_entity_poly.pdbx_seq_one_letter_code
_entity_poly.pdbx_strand_id
1 'polypeptide(L)'
;MSFGGPQWPQQPQDPYERDPYQRNQDPYQRDQPPATPDWSALAEASAARTRRKRLLLIGGAALATALVGTVIAAAIVSADKKDDDGANLADTTSAAPELPTDTAKPQPSFSSVAPPPPPDPMDFISSARKDTAPLGAESLFPGRKLTMGDRVHKKGATASTTNCAAAAEDGLGAVLERNGCRRVIRATYEKDGVAVTVGVALFDTKEAALRAKEQTVGGVTPLAGSGVDGFCRAQTVCLRRANTLGRYAYFTQAGFTSGKKVTKSDRAVFQVSDDLGAFTFNQIYARGRAQASAAATAPAADQ
;
A
#
# COMPACT_ATOMS: atom_id res chain seq x y z
N MET A 1 -38.95 -69.43 -22.02
CA MET A 1 -37.94 -69.20 -20.96
C MET A 1 -37.35 -67.82 -21.27
N SER A 2 -37.72 -66.81 -20.48
CA SER A 2 -37.49 -65.39 -20.75
C SER A 2 -36.41 -64.87 -19.82
N PHE A 3 -35.43 -64.14 -20.37
CA PHE A 3 -34.24 -63.67 -19.66
C PHE A 3 -34.57 -62.42 -18.83
N GLY A 4 -34.43 -62.52 -17.50
CA GLY A 4 -34.35 -61.40 -16.56
C GLY A 4 -32.89 -60.98 -16.35
N GLY A 5 -32.61 -59.67 -16.32
CA GLY A 5 -31.26 -59.09 -16.37
C GLY A 5 -30.49 -59.07 -15.04
N PRO A 6 -29.33 -58.37 -14.99
CA PRO A 6 -28.62 -58.08 -13.75
C PRO A 6 -28.93 -56.68 -13.21
N GLN A 7 -29.37 -56.67 -11.94
CA GLN A 7 -29.55 -55.54 -11.05
C GLN A 7 -28.19 -55.00 -10.54
N TRP A 8 -27.96 -53.69 -10.64
CA TRP A 8 -26.79 -53.01 -10.05
C TRP A 8 -27.10 -52.47 -8.65
N PRO A 9 -26.13 -52.44 -7.72
CA PRO A 9 -26.33 -51.92 -6.38
C PRO A 9 -26.44 -50.38 -6.36
N GLN A 10 -27.44 -49.90 -5.60
CA GLN A 10 -27.71 -48.48 -5.33
C GLN A 10 -26.63 -47.88 -4.41
N GLN A 11 -26.08 -46.72 -4.77
CA GLN A 11 -25.22 -45.90 -3.91
C GLN A 11 -26.06 -45.10 -2.89
N PRO A 12 -25.56 -44.85 -1.66
CA PRO A 12 -26.21 -43.95 -0.72
C PRO A 12 -26.11 -42.49 -1.18
N GLN A 13 -27.23 -41.75 -1.15
CA GLN A 13 -27.28 -40.32 -1.46
C GLN A 13 -26.86 -39.46 -0.25
N ASP A 14 -25.93 -38.53 -0.47
CA ASP A 14 -25.52 -37.47 0.45
C ASP A 14 -26.63 -36.38 0.57
N PRO A 15 -26.96 -35.86 1.77
CA PRO A 15 -28.11 -34.97 1.97
C PRO A 15 -27.81 -33.45 1.90
N TYR A 16 -26.79 -33.00 1.16
CA TYR A 16 -26.44 -31.57 1.10
C TYR A 16 -26.25 -31.01 -0.32
N GLU A 17 -27.27 -31.13 -1.17
CA GLU A 17 -27.37 -30.29 -2.36
C GLU A 17 -28.72 -29.56 -2.36
N ARG A 18 -28.70 -28.28 -1.97
CA ARG A 18 -29.81 -27.34 -2.22
C ARG A 18 -29.40 -26.42 -3.36
N ASP A 19 -30.04 -26.65 -4.49
CA ASP A 19 -29.99 -25.82 -5.70
C ASP A 19 -30.98 -24.63 -5.54
N PRO A 20 -30.54 -23.36 -5.58
CA PRO A 20 -31.45 -22.22 -5.35
C PRO A 20 -32.10 -21.66 -6.62
N TYR A 21 -31.90 -22.26 -7.81
CA TYR A 21 -32.45 -21.75 -9.05
C TYR A 21 -33.81 -22.35 -9.42
N GLN A 22 -34.87 -22.05 -8.65
CA GLN A 22 -36.24 -22.08 -9.18
C GLN A 22 -37.25 -21.47 -8.20
N ARG A 23 -37.57 -20.19 -8.38
CA ARG A 23 -38.95 -19.72 -8.18
C ARG A 23 -39.27 -18.43 -8.95
N ASN A 24 -40.03 -18.65 -10.03
CA ASN A 24 -41.06 -17.80 -10.64
C ASN A 24 -40.70 -16.53 -11.43
N GLN A 25 -41.39 -16.46 -12.58
CA GLN A 25 -41.39 -15.46 -13.63
C GLN A 25 -42.37 -14.28 -13.34
N ASP A 26 -42.01 -13.13 -13.91
CA ASP A 26 -42.60 -11.78 -14.08
C ASP A 26 -44.11 -11.66 -14.44
N PRO A 27 -44.83 -10.50 -14.26
CA PRO A 27 -44.52 -9.21 -14.95
C PRO A 27 -44.99 -7.83 -14.36
N TYR A 28 -44.25 -6.76 -14.74
CA TYR A 28 -44.57 -5.31 -14.79
C TYR A 28 -45.39 -4.63 -13.65
N GLN A 29 -44.72 -3.81 -12.82
CA GLN A 29 -45.18 -2.44 -12.44
C GLN A 29 -44.22 -1.73 -11.45
N ARG A 30 -43.49 -0.70 -11.94
CA ARG A 30 -43.50 0.70 -11.46
C ARG A 30 -42.20 1.41 -11.83
N ASP A 31 -42.35 2.48 -12.59
CA ASP A 31 -41.36 3.52 -12.83
C ASP A 31 -40.73 4.03 -11.52
N GLN A 32 -39.40 4.00 -11.44
CA GLN A 32 -38.62 4.84 -10.53
C GLN A 32 -37.48 5.51 -11.31
N PRO A 33 -37.36 6.85 -11.25
CA PRO A 33 -36.23 7.55 -11.84
C PRO A 33 -34.94 7.28 -11.06
N PRO A 34 -33.75 7.41 -11.68
CA PRO A 34 -32.48 7.14 -11.02
C PRO A 34 -32.28 8.06 -9.81
N ALA A 35 -32.14 7.46 -8.62
CA ALA A 35 -31.77 8.16 -7.41
C ALA A 35 -30.36 8.75 -7.57
N THR A 36 -30.30 10.04 -7.88
CA THR A 36 -29.07 10.80 -7.79
C THR A 36 -28.65 10.88 -6.32
N PRO A 37 -27.36 10.67 -5.99
CA PRO A 37 -26.87 10.85 -4.63
C PRO A 37 -27.17 12.27 -4.15
N ASP A 38 -27.69 12.39 -2.93
CA ASP A 38 -28.01 13.69 -2.32
C ASP A 38 -26.70 14.42 -1.92
N TRP A 39 -26.15 15.15 -2.89
CA TRP A 39 -24.97 15.99 -2.72
C TRP A 39 -25.22 17.15 -1.77
N SER A 40 -26.47 17.56 -1.58
CA SER A 40 -26.84 18.62 -0.64
C SER A 40 -26.65 18.15 0.79
N ALA A 41 -27.05 16.92 1.12
CA ALA A 41 -26.80 16.32 2.43
C ALA A 41 -25.31 16.19 2.77
N LEU A 42 -24.44 15.92 1.78
CA LEU A 42 -22.99 15.89 1.97
C LEU A 42 -22.39 17.29 2.17
N ALA A 43 -22.89 18.29 1.44
CA ALA A 43 -22.49 19.69 1.63
C ALA A 43 -22.90 20.20 3.02
N GLU A 44 -24.13 19.93 3.46
CA GLU A 44 -24.62 20.27 4.80
C GLU A 44 -23.79 19.59 5.91
N ALA A 45 -23.44 18.31 5.74
CA ALA A 45 -22.61 17.57 6.70
C ALA A 45 -21.20 18.19 6.83
N SER A 46 -20.62 18.68 5.74
CA SER A 46 -19.32 19.37 5.75
C SER A 46 -19.39 20.74 6.42
N ALA A 47 -20.47 21.50 6.18
CA ALA A 47 -20.71 22.80 6.79
C ALA A 47 -20.94 22.68 8.31
N ALA A 48 -21.71 21.67 8.75
CA ALA A 48 -21.94 21.39 10.16
C ALA A 48 -20.66 21.01 10.92
N ARG A 49 -19.78 20.20 10.30
CA ARG A 49 -18.51 19.76 10.90
C ARG A 49 -17.52 20.92 11.05
N THR A 50 -17.52 21.84 10.09
CA THR A 50 -16.66 23.04 10.09
C THR A 50 -17.11 24.04 11.15
N ARG A 51 -18.44 24.25 11.32
CA ARG A 51 -18.99 25.08 12.41
C ARG A 51 -18.65 24.53 13.80
N ARG A 52 -18.75 23.20 14.01
CA ARG A 52 -18.38 22.56 15.29
C ARG A 52 -16.89 22.71 15.61
N LYS A 53 -16.00 22.53 14.62
CA LYS A 53 -14.55 22.76 14.79
C LYS A 53 -14.24 24.21 15.15
N ARG A 54 -14.92 25.18 14.53
CA ARG A 54 -14.74 26.60 14.82
C ARG A 54 -15.23 26.98 16.22
N LEU A 55 -16.37 26.44 16.66
CA LEU A 55 -16.89 26.60 18.02
C LEU A 55 -15.98 25.98 19.10
N LEU A 56 -15.40 24.80 18.84
CA LEU A 56 -14.45 24.16 19.77
C LEU A 56 -13.11 24.91 19.85
N LEU A 57 -12.64 25.51 18.75
CA LEU A 57 -11.43 26.35 18.76
C LEU A 57 -11.66 27.69 19.46
N ILE A 58 -12.84 28.29 19.34
CA ILE A 58 -13.19 29.54 20.04
C ILE A 58 -13.49 29.27 21.53
N GLY A 59 -14.12 28.13 21.87
CA GLY A 59 -14.41 27.74 23.26
C GLY A 59 -13.23 27.15 24.02
N GLY A 60 -12.27 26.51 23.33
CA GLY A 60 -11.09 25.88 23.94
C GLY A 60 -9.96 26.85 24.32
N ALA A 61 -10.03 28.12 23.90
CA ALA A 61 -9.02 29.12 24.21
C ALA A 61 -9.26 29.87 25.54
N ALA A 62 -10.36 29.59 26.27
CA ALA A 62 -10.75 30.34 27.47
C ALA A 62 -10.35 29.70 28.81
N LEU A 63 -9.68 28.53 28.82
CA LEU A 63 -9.25 27.87 30.06
C LEU A 63 -7.81 27.31 29.94
N ALA A 64 -6.84 28.21 29.82
CA ALA A 64 -5.47 27.97 30.24
C ALA A 64 -4.90 29.29 30.81
N THR A 65 -4.64 29.27 32.11
CA THR A 65 -4.30 30.39 33.01
C THR A 65 -3.08 31.23 32.61
N ALA A 66 -3.29 32.54 32.62
CA ALA A 66 -2.55 33.65 33.25
C ALA A 66 -1.01 33.58 33.51
N LEU A 67 -0.40 34.77 33.32
CA LEU A 67 0.96 35.28 33.67
C LEU A 67 1.98 35.21 32.49
N VAL A 68 2.45 36.27 31.80
CA VAL A 68 2.59 37.73 32.02
C VAL A 68 2.78 38.44 30.65
N GLY A 69 2.34 39.70 30.50
CA GLY A 69 3.00 40.69 29.63
C GLY A 69 2.24 41.24 28.41
N THR A 70 1.57 42.38 28.61
CA THR A 70 0.87 43.31 27.68
C THR A 70 1.58 43.65 26.35
N VAL A 71 0.81 43.76 25.24
CA VAL A 71 0.49 45.02 24.50
C VAL A 71 -0.76 44.78 23.60
N ILE A 72 -1.80 45.60 23.75
CA ILE A 72 -2.85 45.82 22.73
C ILE A 72 -3.04 47.33 22.55
N ALA A 73 -2.99 47.79 21.30
CA ALA A 73 -3.78 48.92 20.76
C ALA A 73 -3.87 48.68 19.24
N ALA A 74 -5.00 48.17 18.73
CA ALA A 74 -6.21 48.90 18.33
C ALA A 74 -6.05 49.67 17.00
N ALA A 75 -6.73 49.20 15.95
CA ALA A 75 -7.19 50.03 14.82
C ALA A 75 -8.23 49.29 13.97
N ILE A 76 -9.49 49.24 14.42
CA ILE A 76 -10.66 49.21 13.53
C ILE A 76 -11.72 50.09 14.18
N VAL A 77 -11.92 51.30 13.67
CA VAL A 77 -13.21 51.94 13.37
C VAL A 77 -12.93 53.40 12.98
N SER A 78 -13.23 53.71 11.72
CA SER A 78 -13.65 55.00 11.20
C SER A 78 -14.05 54.73 9.74
N ALA A 79 -15.28 54.91 9.30
CA ALA A 79 -16.12 56.07 9.54
C ALA A 79 -17.61 55.70 9.50
N ASP A 80 -18.35 56.21 10.48
CA ASP A 80 -19.75 56.59 10.32
C ASP A 80 -20.05 57.71 11.32
N LYS A 81 -20.32 58.94 10.84
CA LYS A 81 -21.32 59.87 11.40
C LYS A 81 -21.40 61.25 10.72
N LYS A 82 -22.66 61.69 10.56
CA LYS A 82 -23.27 63.05 10.61
C LYS A 82 -24.06 63.42 9.34
N ASP A 83 -25.29 63.94 9.35
CA ASP A 83 -26.28 64.31 10.38
C ASP A 83 -27.70 64.37 9.73
N ASP A 84 -28.72 64.14 10.56
CA ASP A 84 -30.19 64.39 10.57
C ASP A 84 -30.99 64.89 9.33
N ASP A 85 -32.12 64.21 9.05
CA ASP A 85 -33.50 64.77 9.15
C ASP A 85 -34.58 63.71 8.82
N GLY A 86 -35.65 63.70 9.61
CA GLY A 86 -36.67 62.65 9.62
C GLY A 86 -37.79 62.77 8.58
N ALA A 87 -38.18 61.64 7.98
CA ALA A 87 -39.55 61.34 7.58
C ALA A 87 -39.71 59.83 7.35
N ASN A 88 -40.75 59.25 7.96
CA ASN A 88 -41.23 57.90 7.65
C ASN A 88 -41.63 57.81 6.18
N LEU A 89 -41.00 56.92 5.41
CA LEU A 89 -41.55 56.36 4.18
C LEU A 89 -41.06 54.91 4.06
N ALA A 90 -41.82 54.02 4.68
CA ALA A 90 -41.81 52.61 4.35
C ALA A 90 -42.40 52.47 2.94
N ASP A 91 -41.55 52.44 1.91
CA ASP A 91 -41.74 51.77 0.62
C ASP A 91 -40.57 52.14 -0.31
N THR A 92 -39.49 51.36 -0.32
CA THR A 92 -38.60 51.20 -1.49
C THR A 92 -37.71 49.99 -1.27
N THR A 93 -38.19 48.80 -1.60
CA THR A 93 -37.30 47.65 -1.82
C THR A 93 -36.57 47.89 -3.14
N SER A 94 -35.44 48.60 -3.10
CA SER A 94 -34.59 48.78 -4.27
C SER A 94 -34.01 47.42 -4.68
N ALA A 95 -34.39 46.96 -5.87
CA ALA A 95 -33.74 45.85 -6.54
C ALA A 95 -32.23 46.06 -6.61
N ALA A 96 -31.46 45.00 -6.37
CA ALA A 96 -30.02 45.01 -6.58
C ALA A 96 -29.71 45.44 -8.04
N PRO A 97 -28.64 46.21 -8.30
CA PRO A 97 -28.26 46.53 -9.67
C PRO A 97 -27.90 45.22 -10.39
N GLU A 98 -28.57 44.95 -11.52
CA GLU A 98 -28.16 43.88 -12.41
C GLU A 98 -26.75 44.20 -12.94
N LEU A 99 -25.81 43.27 -12.72
CA LEU A 99 -24.49 43.30 -13.33
C LEU A 99 -24.65 43.23 -14.85
N PRO A 100 -23.89 44.01 -15.65
CA PRO A 100 -23.95 43.91 -17.09
C PRO A 100 -23.50 42.51 -17.53
N THR A 101 -24.43 41.75 -18.07
CA THR A 101 -24.18 40.44 -18.68
C THR A 101 -23.51 40.67 -20.05
N ASP A 102 -22.21 41.00 -20.04
CA ASP A 102 -21.42 41.08 -21.26
C ASP A 102 -20.99 39.66 -21.68
N THR A 103 -21.92 38.92 -22.27
CA THR A 103 -21.76 37.55 -22.78
C THR A 103 -20.99 37.49 -24.11
N ALA A 104 -20.37 38.59 -24.55
CA ALA A 104 -19.69 38.67 -25.84
C ALA A 104 -18.23 38.18 -25.85
N LYS A 105 -17.65 37.76 -24.71
CA LYS A 105 -16.31 37.16 -24.68
C LYS A 105 -16.41 35.64 -24.80
N PRO A 106 -15.66 35.00 -25.73
CA PRO A 106 -15.57 33.55 -25.80
C PRO A 106 -15.17 33.00 -24.44
N GLN A 107 -16.01 32.13 -23.88
CA GLN A 107 -15.72 31.45 -22.62
C GLN A 107 -14.46 30.58 -22.83
N PRO A 108 -13.44 30.66 -21.95
CA PRO A 108 -12.26 29.80 -22.08
C PRO A 108 -12.72 28.34 -22.05
N SER A 109 -12.50 27.63 -23.14
CA SER A 109 -12.74 26.19 -23.21
C SER A 109 -11.51 25.47 -22.67
N PHE A 110 -11.72 24.61 -21.67
CA PHE A 110 -10.70 23.64 -21.29
C PHE A 110 -10.79 22.49 -22.27
N SER A 111 -9.67 22.18 -22.93
CA SER A 111 -9.57 20.95 -23.72
C SER A 111 -9.85 19.77 -22.80
N SER A 112 -10.94 19.04 -23.04
CA SER A 112 -11.31 17.82 -22.31
C SER A 112 -10.49 16.63 -22.83
N VAL A 113 -9.16 16.77 -22.81
CA VAL A 113 -8.28 15.62 -22.99
C VAL A 113 -8.15 14.98 -21.62
N ALA A 114 -8.75 13.80 -21.46
CA ALA A 114 -8.52 12.98 -20.29
C ALA A 114 -7.01 12.68 -20.19
N PRO A 115 -6.39 12.84 -19.00
CA PRO A 115 -4.98 12.48 -18.85
C PRO A 115 -4.78 11.01 -19.20
N PRO A 116 -3.63 10.64 -19.78
CA PRO A 116 -3.34 9.24 -20.09
C PRO A 116 -3.46 8.38 -18.82
N PRO A 117 -3.83 7.09 -18.96
CA PRO A 117 -3.91 6.20 -17.81
C PRO A 117 -2.57 6.14 -17.08
N PRO A 118 -2.58 6.03 -15.74
CA PRO A 118 -1.34 5.96 -14.98
C PRO A 118 -0.51 4.76 -15.44
N PRO A 119 0.82 4.92 -15.60
CA PRO A 119 1.69 3.81 -15.98
C PRO A 119 1.60 2.63 -15.01
N ASP A 120 1.74 1.40 -15.52
CA ASP A 120 1.74 0.19 -14.68
C ASP A 120 3.01 0.14 -13.80
N PRO A 121 2.89 0.05 -12.46
CA PRO A 121 4.01 -0.17 -11.55
C PRO A 121 4.97 -1.30 -11.96
N MET A 122 4.44 -2.39 -12.53
CA MET A 122 5.23 -3.56 -12.91
C MET A 122 6.22 -3.26 -14.04
N ASP A 123 5.91 -2.31 -14.92
CA ASP A 123 6.83 -1.90 -16.00
C ASP A 123 8.12 -1.29 -15.44
N PHE A 124 8.04 -0.62 -14.29
CA PHE A 124 9.17 0.06 -13.66
C PHE A 124 10.04 -0.85 -12.79
N ILE A 125 9.61 -2.09 -12.53
CA ILE A 125 10.39 -3.07 -11.77
C ILE A 125 10.70 -4.34 -12.56
N SER A 126 10.24 -4.46 -13.80
CA SER A 126 10.46 -5.67 -14.61
C SER A 126 11.82 -5.70 -15.32
N SER A 127 12.52 -4.57 -15.45
CA SER A 127 13.83 -4.51 -16.11
C SER A 127 14.75 -3.45 -15.52
N ALA A 128 16.06 -3.68 -15.62
CA ALA A 128 17.07 -2.73 -15.16
C ALA A 128 16.99 -1.35 -15.84
N ARG A 129 16.54 -1.33 -17.09
CA ARG A 129 16.47 -0.10 -17.89
C ARG A 129 15.42 0.87 -17.37
N LYS A 130 14.30 0.35 -16.85
CA LYS A 130 13.20 1.18 -16.31
C LYS A 130 13.31 1.37 -14.80
N ASP A 131 13.95 0.43 -14.11
CA ASP A 131 14.11 0.46 -12.65
C ASP A 131 15.35 1.25 -12.23
N THR A 132 15.22 2.57 -12.23
CA THR A 132 16.34 3.53 -12.15
C THR A 132 16.42 4.28 -10.82
N ALA A 133 15.40 4.20 -9.96
CA ALA A 133 15.43 4.84 -8.65
C ALA A 133 16.65 4.35 -7.82
N PRO A 134 17.21 5.14 -6.90
CA PRO A 134 18.25 4.67 -6.00
C PRO A 134 17.81 3.42 -5.24
N LEU A 135 18.70 2.44 -5.09
CA LEU A 135 18.38 1.14 -4.49
C LEU A 135 19.49 0.68 -3.56
N GLY A 136 19.13 0.51 -2.28
CA GLY A 136 20.01 0.04 -1.23
C GLY A 136 19.24 -0.60 -0.07
N ALA A 137 19.97 -0.94 1.00
CA ALA A 137 19.38 -1.57 2.17
C ALA A 137 18.29 -0.70 2.82
N GLU A 138 18.54 0.60 2.99
CA GLU A 138 17.56 1.48 3.66
C GLU A 138 16.31 1.73 2.80
N SER A 139 16.43 1.74 1.47
CA SER A 139 15.25 1.88 0.60
C SER A 139 14.37 0.62 0.58
N LEU A 140 14.97 -0.57 0.67
CA LEU A 140 14.21 -1.84 0.71
C LEU A 140 13.73 -2.18 2.12
N PHE A 141 14.54 -1.90 3.13
CA PHE A 141 14.34 -2.28 4.53
C PHE A 141 14.43 -1.05 5.44
N PRO A 142 13.49 -0.09 5.32
CA PRO A 142 13.56 1.18 6.05
C PRO A 142 13.34 1.02 7.56
N GLY A 143 13.86 1.99 8.32
CA GLY A 143 13.57 2.13 9.76
C GLY A 143 14.24 1.08 10.63
N ARG A 144 13.96 1.04 11.94
CA ARG A 144 14.63 0.12 12.89
C ARG A 144 13.82 -1.13 13.26
N LYS A 145 12.60 -1.21 12.75
CA LYS A 145 11.63 -2.27 13.03
C LYS A 145 10.69 -2.40 11.84
N LEU A 146 10.13 -3.58 11.71
CA LEU A 146 9.07 -3.90 10.76
C LEU A 146 7.81 -4.22 11.55
N THR A 147 6.67 -3.79 11.04
CA THR A 147 5.38 -4.00 11.70
C THR A 147 4.40 -4.59 10.71
N MET A 148 3.83 -5.75 11.03
CA MET A 148 2.82 -6.44 10.25
C MET A 148 1.57 -6.62 11.12
N GLY A 149 0.62 -5.69 10.99
CA GLY A 149 -0.47 -5.57 11.96
C GLY A 149 0.05 -5.19 13.34
N ASP A 150 -0.24 -6.01 14.35
CA ASP A 150 0.25 -5.90 15.72
C ASP A 150 1.63 -6.55 15.94
N ARG A 151 2.14 -7.30 14.96
CA ARG A 151 3.40 -8.03 15.07
C ARG A 151 4.57 -7.12 14.72
N VAL A 152 5.36 -6.77 15.74
CA VAL A 152 6.59 -5.99 15.59
C VAL A 152 7.80 -6.91 15.53
N HIS A 153 8.63 -6.71 14.52
CA HIS A 153 9.87 -7.43 14.28
C HIS A 153 11.04 -6.44 14.38
N LYS A 154 12.03 -6.74 15.20
CA LYS A 154 13.21 -5.89 15.38
C LYS A 154 14.14 -6.05 14.17
N LYS A 155 14.56 -4.94 13.54
CA LYS A 155 15.56 -4.99 12.46
C LYS A 155 16.95 -5.23 13.08
N GLY A 156 17.60 -6.29 12.62
CA GLY A 156 19.01 -6.59 12.86
C GLY A 156 19.92 -5.97 11.80
N ALA A 157 21.00 -6.67 11.48
CA ALA A 157 21.97 -6.21 10.50
C ALA A 157 21.39 -6.16 9.07
N THR A 158 21.96 -5.26 8.27
CA THR A 158 21.73 -5.19 6.82
C THR A 158 23.05 -5.30 6.08
N ALA A 159 23.02 -5.78 4.84
CA ALA A 159 24.21 -5.90 4.01
C ALA A 159 23.85 -5.74 2.53
N SER A 160 24.79 -5.28 1.72
CA SER A 160 24.67 -5.27 0.26
C SER A 160 25.99 -5.69 -0.37
N THR A 161 25.93 -6.55 -1.39
CA THR A 161 27.10 -7.05 -2.10
C THR A 161 26.80 -7.25 -3.59
N THR A 162 27.77 -6.97 -4.44
CA THR A 162 27.75 -7.34 -5.86
C THR A 162 28.28 -8.75 -6.11
N ASN A 163 29.03 -9.32 -5.16
CA ASN A 163 29.33 -10.75 -5.15
C ASN A 163 28.09 -11.50 -4.62
N CYS A 164 27.18 -11.85 -5.52
CA CYS A 164 25.91 -12.47 -5.17
C CYS A 164 26.08 -13.84 -4.52
N ALA A 165 27.07 -14.64 -4.93
CA ALA A 165 27.30 -15.95 -4.34
C ALA A 165 27.70 -15.88 -2.86
N ALA A 166 28.44 -14.83 -2.46
CA ALA A 166 28.82 -14.64 -1.05
C ALA A 166 27.62 -14.33 -0.11
N ALA A 167 26.44 -14.02 -0.65
CA ALA A 167 25.23 -13.80 0.14
C ALA A 167 24.34 -15.05 0.25
N ALA A 168 24.81 -16.19 -0.25
CA ALA A 168 24.05 -17.40 -0.45
C ALA A 168 24.82 -18.64 -0.01
N GLU A 169 24.09 -19.70 0.35
CA GLU A 169 24.64 -20.97 0.82
C GLU A 169 23.91 -22.16 0.17
N ASP A 170 24.44 -23.36 0.38
CA ASP A 170 23.83 -24.63 -0.04
C ASP A 170 23.45 -24.69 -1.53
N GLY A 171 24.26 -24.04 -2.38
CA GLY A 171 24.10 -24.03 -3.84
C GLY A 171 23.35 -22.82 -4.42
N LEU A 172 22.68 -22.00 -3.59
CA LEU A 172 21.99 -20.80 -4.09
C LEU A 172 22.97 -19.84 -4.78
N GLY A 173 24.22 -19.74 -4.33
CA GLY A 173 25.20 -18.84 -4.94
C GLY A 173 25.42 -19.10 -6.43
N ALA A 174 25.60 -20.37 -6.82
CA ALA A 174 25.73 -20.77 -8.22
C ALA A 174 24.44 -20.50 -9.02
N VAL A 175 23.27 -20.54 -8.38
CA VAL A 175 21.97 -20.17 -8.99
C VAL A 175 21.90 -18.70 -9.32
N LEU A 176 22.35 -17.85 -8.40
CA LEU A 176 22.35 -16.42 -8.58
C LEU A 176 23.34 -16.00 -9.67
N GLU A 177 24.56 -16.55 -9.66
CA GLU A 177 25.59 -16.24 -10.65
C GLU A 177 25.19 -16.64 -12.07
N ARG A 178 24.76 -17.90 -12.27
CA ARG A 178 24.40 -18.38 -13.62
C ARG A 178 23.22 -17.64 -14.25
N ASN A 179 22.33 -17.07 -13.43
CA ASN A 179 21.19 -16.28 -13.90
C ASN A 179 21.51 -14.78 -14.01
N GLY A 180 22.75 -14.36 -13.75
CA GLY A 180 23.18 -12.97 -13.93
C GLY A 180 22.77 -12.03 -12.80
N CYS A 181 22.79 -12.50 -11.56
CA CYS A 181 22.58 -11.64 -10.39
C CYS A 181 23.60 -10.49 -10.37
N ARG A 182 23.12 -9.27 -10.18
CA ARG A 182 23.92 -8.03 -10.17
C ARG A 182 24.29 -7.59 -8.75
N ARG A 183 23.42 -7.87 -7.80
CA ARG A 183 23.55 -7.47 -6.40
C ARG A 183 22.57 -8.26 -5.54
N VAL A 184 22.98 -8.56 -4.32
CA VAL A 184 22.09 -9.05 -3.26
C VAL A 184 22.06 -8.02 -2.13
N ILE A 185 20.86 -7.69 -1.66
CA ILE A 185 20.63 -6.83 -0.50
C ILE A 185 19.94 -7.69 0.57
N ARG A 186 20.52 -7.73 1.77
CA ARG A 186 20.02 -8.52 2.89
C ARG A 186 19.62 -7.66 4.07
N ALA A 187 18.62 -8.13 4.81
CA ALA A 187 18.29 -7.65 6.14
C ALA A 187 17.84 -8.82 7.01
N THR A 188 18.17 -8.77 8.29
CA THR A 188 17.66 -9.73 9.27
C THR A 188 16.65 -9.07 10.19
N TYR A 189 15.61 -9.81 10.55
CA TYR A 189 14.63 -9.40 11.55
C TYR A 189 14.45 -10.49 12.60
N GLU A 190 14.11 -10.10 13.82
CA GLU A 190 13.83 -11.02 14.91
C GLU A 190 12.51 -10.68 15.60
N LYS A 191 11.76 -11.73 15.96
CA LYS A 191 10.60 -11.65 16.84
C LYS A 191 10.53 -12.92 17.70
N ASP A 192 10.48 -12.75 19.02
CA ASP A 192 10.27 -13.82 20.01
C ASP A 192 11.18 -15.05 19.81
N GLY A 193 12.48 -14.82 19.58
CA GLY A 193 13.47 -15.89 19.38
C GLY A 193 13.43 -16.55 18.00
N VAL A 194 12.61 -16.06 17.07
CA VAL A 194 12.65 -16.42 15.65
C VAL A 194 13.37 -15.32 14.88
N ALA A 195 14.46 -15.67 14.21
CA ALA A 195 15.18 -14.78 13.30
C ALA A 195 14.95 -15.16 11.84
N VAL A 196 14.83 -14.16 10.98
CA VAL A 196 14.63 -14.31 9.54
C VAL A 196 15.56 -13.37 8.80
N THR A 197 16.42 -13.91 7.94
CA THR A 197 17.15 -13.12 6.96
C THR A 197 16.37 -13.13 5.65
N VAL A 198 16.06 -11.95 5.14
CA VAL A 198 15.56 -11.75 3.78
C VAL A 198 16.74 -11.37 2.90
N GLY A 199 16.91 -12.04 1.76
CA GLY A 199 17.83 -11.63 0.70
C GLY A 199 17.06 -11.30 -0.57
N VAL A 200 17.26 -10.10 -1.11
CA VAL A 200 16.69 -9.65 -2.38
C VAL A 200 17.82 -9.61 -3.41
N ALA A 201 17.75 -10.51 -4.40
CA ALA A 201 18.66 -10.59 -5.52
C ALA A 201 18.10 -9.82 -6.72
N LEU A 202 18.94 -8.96 -7.30
CA LEU A 202 18.59 -8.08 -8.42
C LEU A 202 19.15 -8.67 -9.72
N PHE A 203 18.30 -8.83 -10.72
CA PHE A 203 18.67 -9.30 -12.06
C PHE A 203 18.41 -8.23 -13.10
N ASP A 204 18.84 -8.41 -14.35
CA ASP A 204 18.55 -7.42 -15.39
C ASP A 204 17.10 -7.47 -15.88
N THR A 205 16.46 -8.64 -15.82
CA THR A 205 15.09 -8.86 -16.31
C THR A 205 14.28 -9.74 -15.36
N LYS A 206 12.95 -9.68 -15.48
CA LYS A 206 12.02 -10.53 -14.73
C LYS A 206 12.19 -12.02 -15.03
N GLU A 207 12.54 -12.39 -16.25
CA GLU A 207 12.72 -13.78 -16.68
C GLU A 207 13.95 -14.40 -16.00
N ALA A 208 15.03 -13.62 -15.84
CA ALA A 208 16.22 -14.06 -15.12
C ALA A 208 15.93 -14.29 -13.63
N ALA A 209 15.16 -13.39 -13.00
CA ALA A 209 14.71 -13.57 -11.62
C ALA A 209 13.80 -14.79 -11.46
N LEU A 210 12.86 -15.00 -12.39
CA LEU A 210 11.97 -16.16 -12.40
C LEU A 210 12.76 -17.48 -12.50
N ARG A 211 13.69 -17.59 -13.44
CA ARG A 211 14.55 -18.77 -13.56
C ARG A 211 15.37 -19.03 -12.31
N ALA A 212 15.91 -17.98 -11.68
CA ALA A 212 16.65 -18.13 -10.43
C ALA A 212 15.77 -18.74 -9.32
N LYS A 213 14.51 -18.29 -9.19
CA LYS A 213 13.55 -18.85 -8.24
C LYS A 213 13.14 -20.30 -8.58
N GLU A 214 12.86 -20.59 -9.84
CA GLU A 214 12.46 -21.94 -10.27
C GLU A 214 13.58 -22.97 -10.07
N GLN A 215 14.82 -22.56 -10.27
CA GLN A 215 15.99 -23.43 -10.12
C GLN A 215 16.65 -23.32 -8.73
N THR A 216 15.94 -22.74 -7.75
CA THR A 216 16.49 -22.50 -6.43
C THR A 216 16.85 -23.81 -5.74
N VAL A 217 18.08 -23.86 -5.26
CA VAL A 217 18.58 -24.83 -4.29
C VAL A 217 19.26 -24.04 -3.18
N GLY A 218 19.28 -24.57 -1.96
CA GLY A 218 19.89 -23.89 -0.82
C GLY A 218 19.10 -22.67 -0.35
N GLY A 219 19.81 -21.66 0.17
CA GLY A 219 19.18 -20.50 0.80
C GLY A 219 20.06 -19.27 0.88
N VAL A 220 19.46 -18.15 1.29
CA VAL A 220 20.21 -16.93 1.61
C VAL A 220 20.99 -17.14 2.90
N THR A 221 22.27 -16.78 2.92
CA THR A 221 23.09 -16.92 4.13
C THR A 221 22.53 -16.02 5.24
N PRO A 222 22.30 -16.56 6.44
CA PRO A 222 21.89 -15.77 7.60
C PRO A 222 22.83 -14.60 7.88
N LEU A 223 22.28 -13.46 8.29
CA LEU A 223 23.05 -12.28 8.64
C LEU A 223 22.84 -11.93 10.12
N ALA A 224 23.81 -12.28 10.96
CA ALA A 224 23.82 -11.92 12.38
C ALA A 224 24.28 -10.47 12.59
N GLY A 225 23.97 -9.90 13.75
CA GLY A 225 24.43 -8.57 14.15
C GLY A 225 23.30 -7.57 14.40
N SER A 226 23.68 -6.38 14.87
CA SER A 226 22.76 -5.32 15.32
C SER A 226 21.69 -5.81 16.32
N GLY A 227 22.12 -6.71 17.22
CA GLY A 227 21.27 -7.26 18.28
C GLY A 227 20.32 -8.36 17.83
N VAL A 228 20.66 -9.08 16.76
CA VAL A 228 20.10 -10.40 16.41
C VAL A 228 21.24 -11.42 16.39
N ASP A 229 21.06 -12.51 17.12
CA ASP A 229 22.07 -13.58 17.23
C ASP A 229 22.21 -14.41 15.95
N GLY A 230 23.32 -15.13 15.83
CA GLY A 230 23.51 -16.08 14.74
C GLY A 230 22.54 -17.25 14.82
N PHE A 231 21.89 -17.55 13.70
CA PHE A 231 20.87 -18.60 13.56
C PHE A 231 21.10 -19.38 12.25
N CYS A 232 20.40 -20.51 12.09
CA CYS A 232 20.55 -21.40 10.92
C CYS A 232 22.00 -21.85 10.67
N ARG A 233 22.74 -22.17 11.75
CA ARG A 233 24.10 -22.71 11.66
C ARG A 233 24.09 -24.16 11.15
N ALA A 234 25.27 -24.68 10.82
CA ALA A 234 25.46 -26.08 10.44
C ALA A 234 24.68 -27.03 11.38
N GLN A 235 24.04 -28.06 10.81
CA GLN A 235 23.25 -29.08 11.51
C GLN A 235 21.88 -28.64 12.07
N THR A 236 21.46 -27.39 11.83
CA THR A 236 20.08 -26.95 12.13
C THR A 236 19.16 -27.10 10.92
N VAL A 237 17.86 -27.26 11.18
CA VAL A 237 16.83 -27.24 10.13
C VAL A 237 16.18 -25.87 10.16
N CYS A 238 16.16 -25.20 9.01
CA CYS A 238 15.56 -23.88 8.86
C CYS A 238 14.51 -23.86 7.75
N LEU A 239 13.53 -22.99 7.90
CA LEU A 239 12.52 -22.76 6.88
C LEU A 239 13.12 -21.84 5.81
N ARG A 240 13.08 -22.29 4.56
CA ARG A 240 13.54 -21.54 3.38
C ARG A 240 12.37 -21.28 2.44
N ARG A 241 12.28 -20.07 1.89
CA ARG A 241 11.31 -19.71 0.84
C ARG A 241 12.00 -18.96 -0.28
N ALA A 242 11.47 -19.10 -1.49
CA ALA A 242 11.92 -18.38 -2.68
C ALA A 242 10.71 -17.82 -3.43
N ASN A 243 10.77 -16.54 -3.80
CA ASN A 243 9.70 -15.82 -4.48
C ASN A 243 10.29 -14.84 -5.50
N THR A 244 9.44 -14.27 -6.35
CA THR A 244 9.85 -13.30 -7.38
C THR A 244 8.81 -12.21 -7.58
N LEU A 245 9.28 -11.02 -7.92
CA LEU A 245 8.43 -9.91 -8.39
C LEU A 245 9.25 -9.02 -9.33
N GLY A 246 8.83 -8.88 -10.60
CA GLY A 246 9.63 -8.17 -11.60
C GLY A 246 11.04 -8.76 -11.71
N ARG A 247 12.07 -7.90 -11.79
CA ARG A 247 13.50 -8.24 -11.88
C ARG A 247 14.12 -8.74 -10.57
N TYR A 248 13.31 -8.98 -9.55
CA TYR A 248 13.75 -9.35 -8.21
C TYR A 248 13.38 -10.80 -7.90
N ALA A 249 14.36 -11.59 -7.47
CA ALA A 249 14.11 -12.82 -6.72
C ALA A 249 14.42 -12.55 -5.26
N TYR A 250 13.54 -12.97 -4.35
CA TYR A 250 13.75 -12.77 -2.92
C TYR A 250 13.55 -14.07 -2.15
N PHE A 251 14.39 -14.22 -1.14
CA PHE A 251 14.55 -15.45 -0.38
C PHE A 251 14.41 -15.14 1.10
N THR A 252 13.74 -16.02 1.83
CA THR A 252 13.75 -15.97 3.29
C THR A 252 14.43 -17.21 3.83
N GLN A 253 15.23 -17.02 4.87
CA GLN A 253 15.78 -18.09 5.68
C GLN A 253 15.44 -17.80 7.13
N ALA A 254 14.65 -18.68 7.74
CA ALA A 254 14.05 -18.50 9.05
C ALA A 254 14.41 -19.65 10.00
N GLY A 255 14.77 -19.31 11.23
CA GLY A 255 15.13 -20.28 12.25
C GLY A 255 15.09 -19.70 13.65
N PHE A 256 15.25 -20.58 14.65
CA PHE A 256 15.35 -20.15 16.05
C PHE A 256 16.74 -19.62 16.35
N THR A 257 16.83 -18.52 17.09
CA THR A 257 18.11 -17.98 17.61
C THR A 257 18.74 -18.91 18.65
N SER A 258 17.92 -19.76 19.30
CA SER A 258 18.38 -20.81 20.21
C SER A 258 19.12 -21.97 19.53
N GLY A 259 19.06 -22.06 18.20
CA GLY A 259 19.61 -23.20 17.45
C GLY A 259 18.71 -24.44 17.42
N LYS A 260 17.52 -24.38 18.02
CA LYS A 260 16.49 -25.43 17.88
C LYS A 260 16.18 -25.66 16.39
N LYS A 261 16.02 -26.93 15.99
CA LYS A 261 15.55 -27.30 14.65
C LYS A 261 14.10 -26.86 14.45
N VAL A 262 13.82 -26.22 13.31
CA VAL A 262 12.46 -25.90 12.89
C VAL A 262 11.75 -27.18 12.44
N THR A 263 10.51 -27.34 12.86
CA THR A 263 9.63 -28.44 12.51
C THR A 263 8.31 -27.92 11.94
N LYS A 264 7.48 -28.81 11.39
CA LYS A 264 6.17 -28.43 10.83
C LYS A 264 5.16 -27.92 11.88
N SER A 265 5.39 -28.19 13.17
CA SER A 265 4.52 -27.70 14.26
C SER A 265 4.91 -26.29 14.75
N ASP A 266 6.08 -25.77 14.37
CA ASP A 266 6.57 -24.46 14.80
C ASP A 266 5.89 -23.31 14.03
N ARG A 267 4.58 -23.14 14.22
CA ARG A 267 3.74 -22.16 13.49
C ARG A 267 4.28 -20.73 13.54
N ALA A 268 4.88 -20.32 14.66
CA ALA A 268 5.49 -19.01 14.81
C ALA A 268 6.58 -18.74 13.76
N VAL A 269 7.39 -19.74 13.40
CA VAL A 269 8.46 -19.59 12.39
C VAL A 269 7.87 -19.34 11.00
N PHE A 270 6.80 -20.05 10.66
CA PHE A 270 6.08 -19.82 9.40
C PHE A 270 5.46 -18.43 9.35
N GLN A 271 4.76 -18.02 10.42
CA GLN A 271 4.13 -16.70 10.48
C GLN A 271 5.15 -15.57 10.34
N VAL A 272 6.26 -15.63 11.07
CA VAL A 272 7.32 -14.62 10.96
C VAL A 272 7.93 -14.63 9.56
N SER A 273 8.23 -15.81 8.98
CA SER A 273 8.72 -15.88 7.60
C SER A 273 7.74 -15.31 6.57
N ASP A 274 6.43 -15.55 6.74
CA ASP A 274 5.40 -15.08 5.82
C ASP A 274 5.22 -13.55 5.95
N ASP A 275 5.30 -12.99 7.16
CA ASP A 275 5.31 -11.53 7.40
C ASP A 275 6.46 -10.86 6.62
N LEU A 276 7.67 -11.41 6.71
CA LEU A 276 8.84 -10.87 6.02
C LEU A 276 8.76 -11.05 4.49
N GLY A 277 8.18 -12.16 4.02
CA GLY A 277 7.90 -12.36 2.60
C GLY A 277 6.93 -11.32 2.05
N ALA A 278 5.80 -11.12 2.74
CA ALA A 278 4.76 -10.14 2.37
C ALA A 278 5.29 -8.71 2.43
N PHE A 279 6.05 -8.36 3.47
CA PHE A 279 6.72 -7.07 3.54
C PHE A 279 7.63 -6.83 2.33
N THR A 280 8.48 -7.80 2.01
CA THR A 280 9.44 -7.67 0.90
C THR A 280 8.72 -7.49 -0.44
N PHE A 281 7.66 -8.26 -0.69
CA PHE A 281 6.77 -8.05 -1.83
C PHE A 281 6.23 -6.61 -1.88
N ASN A 282 5.67 -6.14 -0.77
CA ASN A 282 5.08 -4.80 -0.68
C ASN A 282 6.12 -3.69 -0.92
N GLN A 283 7.34 -3.85 -0.42
CA GLN A 283 8.42 -2.88 -0.64
C GLN A 283 8.85 -2.81 -2.11
N ILE A 284 9.01 -3.96 -2.77
CA ILE A 284 9.37 -4.02 -4.19
C ILE A 284 8.21 -3.44 -5.04
N TYR A 285 6.96 -3.77 -4.73
CA TYR A 285 5.81 -3.23 -5.44
C TYR A 285 5.66 -1.71 -5.23
N ALA A 286 5.82 -1.22 -3.99
CA ALA A 286 5.76 0.19 -3.67
C ALA A 286 6.81 1.01 -4.43
N ARG A 287 8.00 0.45 -4.65
CA ARG A 287 9.02 1.04 -5.52
C ARG A 287 8.55 1.19 -6.96
N GLY A 288 7.91 0.16 -7.52
CA GLY A 288 7.30 0.24 -8.87
C GLY A 288 6.25 1.35 -8.94
N ARG A 289 5.38 1.43 -7.93
CA ARG A 289 4.37 2.51 -7.84
C ARG A 289 5.01 3.89 -7.77
N ALA A 290 6.05 4.06 -6.95
CA ALA A 290 6.71 5.36 -6.81
C ALA A 290 7.33 5.84 -8.12
N GLN A 291 7.97 4.95 -8.88
CA GLN A 291 8.52 5.27 -10.20
C GLN A 291 7.41 5.55 -11.23
N ALA A 292 6.34 4.77 -11.24
CA ALA A 292 5.19 5.01 -12.11
C ALA A 292 4.52 6.37 -11.82
N SER A 293 4.33 6.72 -10.54
CA SER A 293 3.80 8.01 -10.12
C SER A 293 4.72 9.16 -10.54
N ALA A 294 6.03 9.02 -10.36
CA ALA A 294 7.00 10.03 -10.79
C ALA A 294 6.98 10.26 -12.31
N ALA A 295 6.83 9.18 -13.09
CA ALA A 295 6.73 9.25 -14.54
C ALA A 295 5.41 9.91 -15.01
N ALA A 296 4.30 9.70 -14.30
CA ALA A 296 3.01 10.32 -14.62
C ALA A 296 3.00 11.83 -14.37
N THR A 297 3.82 12.32 -13.42
CA THR A 297 3.92 13.75 -13.08
C THR A 297 5.08 14.46 -13.77
N ALA A 298 5.90 13.74 -14.55
CA ALA A 298 6.99 14.35 -15.28
C ALA A 298 6.40 15.27 -16.38
N PRO A 299 6.89 16.51 -16.52
CA PRO A 299 6.48 17.37 -17.63
C PRO A 299 6.77 16.64 -18.95
N ALA A 300 5.87 16.76 -19.92
CA ALA A 300 6.12 16.25 -21.25
C ALA A 300 7.46 16.82 -21.72
N ALA A 301 8.43 15.95 -21.99
CA ALA A 301 9.66 16.39 -22.62
C ALA A 301 9.27 16.98 -23.98
N ASP A 302 9.54 18.26 -24.18
CA ASP A 302 9.35 18.94 -25.46
C ASP A 302 10.02 18.09 -26.56
N GLN A 303 9.20 17.49 -27.42
CA GLN A 303 9.63 16.87 -28.67
C GLN A 303 9.37 17.84 -29.82
#